data_AF-A0A924TBD2-F1
#
_entry.id   AF-A0A924TBD2-F1
#
_cell.length_a   1.000
_cell.length_b   1.000
_cell.length_c   1.000
_cell.angle_alpha   90.00
_cell.angle_beta   90.00
_cell.angle_gamma   90.00
#
_symmetry.space_group_name_H-M   'P 1'
#
loop_
_entity.id
_entity.type
_entity.pdbx_description
1 polymer ?
#
loop_
_entity_poly.entity_id
_entity_poly.type
_entity_poly.pdbx_seq_one_letter_code
_entity_poly.pdbx_strand_id
1 'polypeptide(L)'
;MIDKTTEVEAAALTMPAFSSKRFAPAVGQSFVWRAFRPDGSEVTIDMTLVELSIRRGPPRFEQFSMLFTGSADVVLEQGTYSISNSLTGTEALFASCIGPDASGQHQYEVCISRDVEQWEQDEAIRAGA
;
A
#
# COMPACT_ATOMS: atom_id res chain seq x y z
N MET A 1 -4.02 -11.86 -28.03
CA MET A 1 -3.42 -12.37 -26.77
C MET A 1 -3.43 -11.18 -25.85
N ILE A 2 -4.46 -11.04 -25.00
CA ILE A 2 -4.56 -9.92 -24.08
C ILE A 2 -3.60 -10.22 -22.92
N ASP A 3 -2.74 -9.27 -22.61
CA ASP A 3 -1.72 -9.38 -21.59
C ASP A 3 -2.39 -9.47 -20.21
N LYS A 4 -2.16 -10.57 -19.50
CA LYS A 4 -2.70 -10.80 -18.15
C LYS A 4 -2.29 -9.70 -17.16
N THR A 5 -1.18 -9.01 -17.44
CA THR A 5 -0.69 -7.88 -16.64
C THR A 5 -1.67 -6.70 -16.67
N THR A 6 -2.22 -6.40 -17.84
CA THR A 6 -3.14 -5.27 -18.04
C THR A 6 -4.51 -5.51 -17.39
N GLU A 7 -4.98 -6.75 -17.32
CA GLU A 7 -6.25 -7.09 -16.66
C GLU A 7 -6.16 -6.93 -15.13
N VAL A 8 -5.02 -7.24 -14.53
CA VAL A 8 -4.79 -7.08 -13.08
C VAL A 8 -4.65 -5.61 -12.70
N GLU A 9 -3.96 -4.80 -13.50
CA GLU A 9 -3.87 -3.34 -13.31
C GLU A 9 -5.25 -2.68 -13.36
N ALA A 10 -6.06 -3.02 -14.38
CA ALA A 10 -7.40 -2.46 -14.52
C ALA A 10 -8.32 -2.87 -13.35
N ALA A 11 -8.21 -4.10 -12.85
CA ALA A 11 -9.01 -4.57 -11.73
C ALA A 11 -8.63 -3.93 -10.39
N ALA A 12 -7.35 -3.62 -10.15
CA ALA A 12 -6.93 -2.96 -8.92
C ALA A 12 -7.39 -1.50 -8.85
N LEU A 13 -7.39 -0.79 -9.97
CA LEU A 13 -7.82 0.61 -10.06
C LEU A 13 -9.33 0.80 -9.87
N THR A 14 -10.14 -0.24 -10.07
CA THR A 14 -11.60 -0.20 -9.80
C THR A 14 -11.96 -0.51 -8.36
N MET A 15 -11.00 -0.98 -7.55
CA MET A 15 -11.22 -1.24 -6.13
C MET A 15 -11.27 0.09 -5.35
N PRO A 16 -12.04 0.12 -4.22
CA PRO A 16 -12.04 1.27 -3.33
C PRO A 16 -10.63 1.70 -2.93
N ALA A 17 -10.41 3.01 -2.83
CA ALA A 17 -9.18 3.55 -2.28
C ALA A 17 -8.97 2.95 -0.87
N PHE A 18 -7.71 2.67 -0.52
CA PHE A 18 -7.36 2.07 0.77
C PHE A 18 -7.97 0.68 1.05
N SER A 19 -8.39 -0.06 0.02
CA SER A 19 -8.79 -1.47 0.15
C SER A 19 -7.58 -2.41 0.12
N SER A 20 -7.55 -3.45 0.95
CA SER A 20 -6.46 -4.44 0.90
C SER A 20 -6.42 -5.18 -0.45
N LYS A 21 -7.58 -5.38 -1.08
CA LYS A 21 -7.71 -6.02 -2.41
C LYS A 21 -7.02 -5.21 -3.50
N ARG A 22 -6.91 -3.90 -3.34
CA ARG A 22 -6.19 -3.02 -4.26
C ARG A 22 -4.68 -3.21 -4.19
N PHE A 23 -4.15 -3.41 -2.99
CA PHE A 23 -2.70 -3.52 -2.75
C PHE A 23 -2.18 -4.97 -2.79
N ALA A 24 -3.04 -5.97 -2.58
CA ALA A 24 -2.64 -7.38 -2.57
C ALA A 24 -1.90 -7.83 -3.85
N PRO A 25 -2.30 -7.43 -5.08
CA PRO A 25 -1.55 -7.76 -6.30
C PRO A 25 -0.19 -7.07 -6.39
N ALA A 26 0.03 -5.99 -5.64
CA ALA A 26 1.25 -5.18 -5.67
C ALA A 26 2.31 -5.64 -4.66
N VAL A 27 2.06 -6.71 -3.89
CA VAL A 27 3.09 -7.30 -3.03
C VAL A 27 4.26 -7.80 -3.89
N GLY A 28 5.47 -7.44 -3.50
CA GLY A 28 6.72 -7.64 -4.23
C GLY A 28 7.02 -6.56 -5.29
N GLN A 29 6.11 -5.61 -5.53
CA GLN A 29 6.31 -4.55 -6.50
C GLN A 29 6.95 -3.30 -5.89
N SER A 30 7.64 -2.54 -6.74
CA SER A 30 8.21 -1.24 -6.36
C SER A 30 7.18 -0.11 -6.48
N PHE A 31 7.25 0.80 -5.52
CA PHE A 31 6.49 2.02 -5.41
C PHE A 31 7.45 3.20 -5.39
N VAL A 32 7.10 4.26 -6.10
CA VAL A 32 7.79 5.55 -6.01
C VAL A 32 7.14 6.35 -4.90
N TRP A 33 7.91 6.72 -3.89
CA TRP A 33 7.51 7.57 -2.78
C TRP A 33 8.05 8.98 -2.98
N ARG A 34 7.19 9.99 -2.87
CA ARG A 34 7.58 11.39 -2.93
C ARG A 34 7.66 11.97 -1.52
N ALA A 35 8.83 12.51 -1.19
CA ALA A 35 9.12 13.17 0.08
C ALA A 35 9.83 14.50 -0.17
N PHE A 36 10.03 15.28 0.89
CA PHE A 36 10.74 16.55 0.83
C PHE A 36 11.93 16.53 1.79
N ARG A 37 13.07 17.03 1.33
CA ARG A 37 14.24 17.29 2.19
C ARG A 37 14.00 18.52 3.08
N PRO A 38 14.80 18.72 4.15
CA PRO A 38 14.69 19.92 5.00
C PRO A 38 14.85 21.25 4.25
N ASP A 39 15.54 21.25 3.11
CA ASP A 39 15.69 22.42 2.24
C ASP A 39 14.46 22.69 1.33
N GLY A 40 13.43 21.85 1.41
CA GLY A 40 12.22 21.93 0.60
C GLY A 40 12.33 21.28 -0.78
N SER A 41 13.47 20.71 -1.15
CA SER A 41 13.60 19.98 -2.42
C SER A 41 12.83 18.65 -2.38
N GLU A 42 12.11 18.34 -3.46
CA GLU A 42 11.45 17.05 -3.62
C GLU A 42 12.49 15.94 -3.85
N VAL A 43 12.27 14.79 -3.24
CA VAL A 43 13.04 13.56 -3.45
C VAL A 43 12.09 12.40 -3.70
N THR A 44 12.42 11.58 -4.69
CA THR A 44 11.76 10.31 -4.96
C THR A 44 12.57 9.17 -4.36
N ILE A 45 11.89 8.25 -3.70
CA ILE A 45 12.48 7.06 -3.08
C ILE A 45 11.76 5.83 -3.61
N ASP A 46 12.52 4.90 -4.15
CA ASP A 46 11.98 3.60 -4.54
C ASP A 46 11.86 2.72 -3.30
N MET A 47 10.66 2.21 -3.05
CA MET A 47 10.37 1.27 -1.97
C MET A 47 9.66 0.05 -2.51
N THR A 48 9.89 -1.12 -1.94
CA THR A 48 9.18 -2.34 -2.30
C THR A 48 8.14 -2.66 -1.24
N LEU A 49 6.89 -2.94 -1.65
CA LEU A 49 5.88 -3.50 -0.77
C LEU A 49 6.22 -4.97 -0.50
N VAL A 50 6.79 -5.28 0.66
CA VAL A 50 7.27 -6.63 0.97
C VAL A 50 6.21 -7.53 1.62
N GLU A 51 5.26 -6.93 2.32
CA GLU A 51 4.20 -7.67 3.00
C GLU A 51 2.90 -6.89 3.03
N LEU A 52 1.78 -7.61 2.88
CA LEU A 52 0.45 -7.14 3.24
C LEU A 52 -0.15 -8.11 4.25
N SER A 53 -0.57 -7.58 5.39
CA SER A 53 -1.01 -8.35 6.55
C SER A 53 -2.45 -7.96 6.92
N ILE A 54 -3.41 -8.86 6.71
CA ILE A 54 -4.82 -8.64 7.08
C ILE A 54 -4.99 -8.84 8.60
N ARG A 55 -5.64 -7.90 9.26
CA ARG A 55 -6.00 -7.97 10.68
C ARG A 55 -7.49 -8.25 10.83
N ARG A 56 -7.85 -9.02 11.86
CA ARG A 56 -9.27 -9.17 12.24
C ARG A 56 -9.74 -7.89 12.91
N GLY A 57 -10.54 -7.11 12.19
CA GLY A 57 -11.26 -5.96 12.73
C GLY A 57 -12.65 -6.30 13.25
N PRO A 58 -13.35 -5.33 13.86
CA PRO A 58 -14.78 -5.43 14.13
C PRO A 58 -15.60 -5.70 12.85
N PRO A 59 -16.83 -6.23 12.96
CA PRO A 59 -17.73 -6.33 11.82
C PRO A 59 -17.84 -4.99 11.10
N ARG A 60 -17.88 -5.03 9.75
CA ARG A 60 -17.89 -3.86 8.86
C ARG A 60 -16.58 -3.08 8.74
N PHE A 61 -15.49 -3.50 9.37
CA PHE A 61 -14.19 -2.85 9.19
C PHE A 61 -13.23 -3.76 8.44
N GLU A 62 -12.53 -3.17 7.48
CA GLU A 62 -11.34 -3.77 6.90
C GLU A 62 -10.13 -3.14 7.59
N GLN A 63 -9.27 -4.01 8.14
CA GLN A 63 -8.03 -3.61 8.81
C GLN A 63 -6.88 -4.40 8.22
N PHE A 64 -5.83 -3.71 7.82
CA PHE A 64 -4.62 -4.33 7.31
C PHE A 64 -3.43 -3.41 7.51
N SER A 65 -2.23 -3.99 7.48
CA SER A 65 -1.00 -3.23 7.36
C SER A 65 -0.21 -3.64 6.13
N MET A 66 0.60 -2.71 5.64
CA MET A 66 1.52 -2.89 4.55
C MET A 66 2.92 -2.56 5.05
N LEU A 67 3.85 -3.46 4.79
CA LEU A 67 5.25 -3.28 5.12
C LEU A 67 6.02 -2.95 3.84
N PHE A 68 6.67 -1.80 3.84
CA PHE A 68 7.56 -1.37 2.76
C PHE A 68 9.01 -1.46 3.23
N THR A 69 9.92 -1.82 2.32
CA THR A 69 11.36 -1.70 2.52
C THR A 69 11.95 -0.73 1.50
N GLY A 70 12.92 0.08 1.90
CA GLY A 70 13.57 1.07 1.05
C GLY A 70 15.09 1.13 1.27
N SER A 71 15.75 2.01 0.53
CA SER A 71 17.20 2.23 0.65
C SER A 71 17.64 2.50 2.09
N ALA A 72 18.81 2.00 2.47
CA ALA A 72 19.47 2.29 3.74
C ALA A 72 20.04 3.73 3.82
N ASP A 73 20.14 4.43 2.70
CA ASP A 73 20.76 5.76 2.63
C ASP A 73 19.78 6.90 2.97
N VAL A 74 18.48 6.62 2.94
CA VAL A 74 17.42 7.62 3.14
C VAL A 74 16.45 7.14 4.21
N VAL A 75 16.43 7.86 5.33
CA VAL A 75 15.45 7.69 6.40
C VAL A 75 14.33 8.70 6.20
N LEU A 76 13.11 8.21 6.03
CA LEU A 76 11.91 9.04 6.14
C LEU A 76 11.45 9.11 7.60
N GLU A 77 11.00 10.30 8.00
CA GLU A 77 10.26 10.46 9.25
C GLU A 77 8.87 9.80 9.14
N GLN A 78 8.13 9.77 10.25
CA GLN A 78 6.71 9.41 10.19
C GLN A 78 5.92 10.52 9.50
N GLY A 79 5.01 10.18 8.59
CA GLY A 79 4.26 11.19 7.85
C GLY A 79 3.41 10.63 6.72
N THR A 80 2.66 11.52 6.07
CA THR A 80 1.87 11.20 4.88
C THR A 80 2.68 11.45 3.63
N TYR A 81 2.86 10.40 2.82
CA TYR A 81 3.63 10.43 1.58
C TYR A 81 2.73 10.14 0.38
N SER A 82 3.00 10.81 -0.74
CA SER A 82 2.42 10.41 -2.02
C SER A 82 3.22 9.22 -2.55
N ILE A 83 2.54 8.09 -2.73
CA ILE A 83 3.13 6.86 -3.25
C ILE A 83 2.45 6.50 -4.57
N SER A 84 3.20 5.94 -5.51
CA SER A 84 2.65 5.52 -6.80
C SER A 84 3.24 4.22 -7.31
N ASN A 85 2.38 3.37 -7.87
CA ASN A 85 2.70 2.14 -8.59
C ASN A 85 1.70 1.93 -9.73
N SER A 86 2.07 1.22 -10.80
CA SER A 86 1.20 1.04 -11.97
C SER A 86 -0.11 0.30 -11.68
N LEU A 87 -0.12 -0.61 -10.69
CA LEU A 87 -1.29 -1.38 -10.29
C LEU A 87 -2.24 -0.57 -9.43
N THR A 88 -1.72 0.19 -8.47
CA THR A 88 -2.53 0.87 -7.47
C THR A 88 -2.86 2.31 -7.83
N GLY A 89 -2.18 2.89 -8.82
CA GLY A 89 -2.21 4.33 -9.08
C GLY A 89 -1.45 5.11 -8.01
N THR A 90 -1.81 6.37 -7.84
CA THR A 90 -1.22 7.28 -6.84
C THR A 90 -2.12 7.41 -5.62
N GLU A 91 -1.54 7.25 -4.43
CA GLU A 91 -2.23 7.34 -3.14
C GLU A 91 -1.45 8.20 -2.15
N ALA A 92 -2.14 8.77 -1.16
CA ALA A 92 -1.50 9.47 -0.05
C ALA A 92 -1.62 8.63 1.23
N LEU A 93 -0.51 8.06 1.70
CA LEU A 93 -0.50 7.11 2.83
C LEU A 93 0.34 7.62 3.99
N PHE A 94 -0.19 7.47 5.20
CA PHE A 94 0.57 7.70 6.43
C PHE A 94 1.46 6.49 6.71
N ALA A 95 2.76 6.71 6.79
CA ALA A 95 3.77 5.69 7.04
C ALA A 95 4.55 5.99 8.32
N SER A 96 4.89 4.95 9.07
CA SER A 96 5.77 5.00 10.24
C SER A 96 7.05 4.22 9.97
N CYS A 97 8.21 4.84 10.18
CA CYS A 97 9.49 4.13 10.15
C CYS A 97 9.57 3.18 11.35
N ILE A 98 9.76 1.88 11.11
CA ILE A 98 9.82 0.85 12.18
C ILE A 98 11.24 0.32 12.42
N GLY A 99 12.24 0.99 11.83
CA GLY A 99 13.65 0.61 11.94
C GLY A 99 14.14 -0.20 10.73
N PRO A 100 15.43 -0.60 10.73
CA PRO A 100 15.99 -1.39 9.66
C PRO A 100 15.67 -2.89 9.78
N ASP A 101 15.65 -3.59 8.65
CA ASP A 101 15.59 -5.04 8.59
C ASP A 101 16.96 -5.70 8.85
N ALA A 102 17.03 -7.04 8.77
CA ALA A 102 18.27 -7.80 8.99
C ALA A 102 19.37 -7.50 7.96
N SER A 103 19.04 -6.94 6.80
CA SER A 103 19.98 -6.51 5.76
C SER A 103 20.44 -5.04 5.93
N GLY A 104 19.82 -4.31 6.85
CA GLY A 104 20.08 -2.89 7.11
C GLY A 104 19.18 -1.94 6.30
N GLN A 105 18.24 -2.45 5.51
CA GLN A 105 17.28 -1.62 4.77
C GLN A 105 16.21 -1.04 5.69
N HIS A 106 15.82 0.22 5.48
CA HIS A 106 14.79 0.86 6.31
C HIS A 106 13.40 0.30 6.00
N GLN A 107 12.65 -0.02 7.04
CA GLN A 107 11.29 -0.53 6.95
C GLN A 107 10.27 0.51 7.40
N TYR A 108 9.13 0.52 6.70
CA TYR A 108 8.03 1.43 6.93
C TYR A 108 6.70 0.68 6.97
N GLU A 109 5.91 0.90 8.02
CA GLU A 109 4.58 0.32 8.14
C GLU A 109 3.50 1.36 7.83
N VAL A 110 2.55 0.98 6.98
CA VAL A 110 1.31 1.71 6.74
C VAL A 110 0.16 0.89 7.30
N CYS A 111 -0.59 1.46 8.24
CA CYS A 111 -1.75 0.82 8.85
C CYS A 111 -3.03 1.48 8.37
N ILE A 112 -3.98 0.68 7.86
CA ILE A 112 -5.27 1.16 7.35
C ILE A 112 -6.39 0.49 8.13
N SER A 113 -7.37 1.31 8.53
CA SER A 113 -8.66 0.87 9.06
C SER A 113 -9.74 1.67 8.36
N ARG A 114 -10.63 1.01 7.61
CA ARG A 114 -11.75 1.65 6.91
C ARG A 114 -13.07 0.96 7.20
N ASP A 115 -14.17 1.71 7.14
CA ASP A 115 -15.52 1.14 7.08
C ASP A 115 -15.70 0.51 5.70
N VAL A 116 -16.27 -0.69 5.67
CA VAL A 116 -16.62 -1.43 4.48
C VAL A 116 -18.08 -1.13 4.20
N GLU A 117 -18.33 -0.40 3.13
CA GLU A 117 -19.69 -0.03 2.75
C GLU A 117 -20.58 -1.28 2.57
N GLN A 118 -21.88 -1.11 2.82
CA GLN A 118 -22.83 -2.24 2.82
C GLN A 118 -22.82 -3.02 1.49
N TRP A 119 -22.66 -2.33 0.36
CA TRP A 119 -22.63 -2.98 -0.96
C TRP A 119 -21.41 -3.89 -1.14
N GLU A 120 -20.25 -3.55 -0.58
CA GLU A 120 -19.04 -4.41 -0.62
C GLU A 120 -19.26 -5.69 0.20
N GLN A 121 -20.00 -5.60 1.31
CA GLN A 121 -20.35 -6.76 2.13
C GLN A 121 -21.30 -7.69 1.38
N ASP A 122 -22.32 -7.11 0.73
CA ASP A 122 -23.31 -7.85 -0.04
C ASP A 122 -22.66 -8.59 -1.23
N GLU A 123 -21.67 -7.98 -1.90
CA GLU A 123 -20.88 -8.63 -2.95
C GLU A 123 -19.99 -9.76 -2.41
N ALA A 124 -19.33 -9.55 -1.26
CA ALA A 124 -18.51 -10.59 -0.64
C ALA A 124 -19.34 -11.83 -0.26
N ILE A 125 -20.57 -11.63 0.22
CA ILE A 125 -21.51 -12.71 0.51
C ILE A 125 -21.90 -13.46 -0.78
N ARG A 126 -22.19 -12.74 -1.87
CA ARG A 126 -22.56 -13.35 -3.15
C ARG A 126 -21.42 -14.15 -3.79
N ALA A 127 -20.17 -13.73 -3.60
CA ALA A 127 -19.01 -14.44 -4.14
C ALA A 127 -18.61 -15.70 -3.34
N GLY A 128 -19.17 -15.89 -2.14
CA GLY A 128 -18.86 -17.00 -1.24
C GLY A 128 -19.92 -18.12 -1.15
N ALA A 129 -20.94 -18.09 -2.01
CA ALA A 129 -22.00 -19.11 -2.14
C ALA A 129 -21.94 -19.80 -3.51
#